data_AF-B8BT96-F1
#
_entry.id   AF-B8BT96-F1
#
_cell.length_a   1.000
_cell.length_b   1.000
_cell.length_c   1.000
_cell.angle_alpha   90.00
_cell.angle_beta   90.00
_cell.angle_gamma   90.00
#
_symmetry.space_group_name_H-M   'P 1'
#
loop_
_entity.id
_entity.type
_entity.pdbx_description
1 polymer ?
#
loop_
_entity_poly.entity_id
_entity_poly.type
_entity_poly.pdbx_seq_one_letter_code
_entity_poly.pdbx_strand_id
1 'polypeptide(L)'
;MATQGKLQASGSKYSCISFTLPTTQWEWLNVMTEKHKLKRDADGVGTSKALRICITCVATGDGGHESTHASVLADATEYSPMTSAGISGEIAVSSKNVELSSEQLSWIDQQDTGTSSLDTVQRVINVCMNMDEYTVFGIVRCKSTIAQCEGAQEALANIQDKYSKKEEDLVVKEHITLQ
;
A
#
# COMPACT_ATOMS: atom_id res chain seq x y z
N MET A 1 30.76 -0.93 -1.66
CA MET A 1 30.33 -2.34 -1.68
C MET A 1 29.48 -2.56 -0.44
N ALA A 2 28.15 -2.42 -0.57
CA ALA A 2 27.22 -2.60 0.54
C ALA A 2 26.61 -4.01 0.45
N THR A 3 26.69 -4.73 1.56
CA THR A 3 26.37 -6.14 1.73
C THR A 3 24.85 -6.33 1.74
N GLN A 4 24.27 -6.89 0.67
CA GLN A 4 22.89 -7.38 0.70
C GLN A 4 22.82 -8.66 1.53
N GLY A 5 22.23 -8.56 2.72
CA GLY A 5 21.88 -9.70 3.56
C GLY A 5 20.79 -10.51 2.89
N LYS A 6 21.17 -11.59 2.20
CA LYS A 6 20.27 -12.60 1.65
C LYS A 6 19.75 -13.47 2.79
N LEU A 7 18.56 -13.17 3.30
CA LEU A 7 17.80 -14.07 4.17
C LEU A 7 16.83 -14.88 3.31
N GLN A 8 17.26 -16.08 2.94
CA GLN A 8 16.37 -17.16 2.51
C GLN A 8 15.90 -17.93 3.75
N ALA A 9 14.58 -18.12 3.92
CA ALA A 9 13.96 -19.44 4.10
C ALA A 9 12.46 -19.37 4.41
N SER A 10 11.77 -20.42 3.95
CA SER A 10 10.45 -20.92 4.38
C SER A 10 9.21 -20.28 3.76
N GLY A 11 8.68 -20.92 2.71
CA GLY A 11 7.24 -21.13 2.40
C GLY A 11 6.25 -19.96 2.40
N SER A 12 6.69 -18.74 2.69
CA SER A 12 5.87 -17.56 2.85
C SER A 12 5.71 -16.88 1.50
N LYS A 13 4.46 -16.59 1.11
CA LYS A 13 4.14 -15.77 -0.07
C LYS A 13 4.64 -14.32 0.05
N TYR A 14 5.15 -13.93 1.22
CA TYR A 14 5.57 -12.57 1.55
C TYR A 14 7.00 -12.55 2.11
N SER A 15 7.75 -11.52 1.73
CA SER A 15 9.07 -11.21 2.27
C SER A 15 8.97 -10.05 3.26
N CYS A 16 9.63 -10.18 4.40
CA CYS A 16 9.69 -9.15 5.43
C CYS A 16 10.81 -8.15 5.10
N ILE A 17 10.47 -6.88 4.96
CA ILE A 17 11.39 -5.78 4.64
C ILE A 17 11.16 -4.62 5.60
N SER A 18 12.23 -3.89 5.93
CA SER A 18 12.15 -2.73 6.82
C SER A 18 12.12 -1.43 6.02
N PHE A 19 11.14 -0.57 6.27
CA PHE A 19 11.08 0.78 5.71
C PHE A 19 11.17 1.82 6.82
N THR A 20 11.82 2.95 6.52
CA THR A 20 11.84 4.13 7.39
C THR A 20 10.96 5.20 6.77
N LEU A 21 9.86 5.53 7.43
CA LEU A 21 8.85 6.47 6.93
C LEU A 21 8.53 7.53 7.99
N PRO A 22 7.99 8.70 7.59
CA PRO A 22 7.37 9.64 8.51
C PRO A 22 6.36 8.95 9.43
N THR A 23 6.38 9.32 10.71
CA THR A 23 5.50 8.73 11.73
C THR A 23 4.03 8.94 11.38
N THR A 24 3.69 10.06 10.75
CA THR A 24 2.34 10.36 10.24
C THR A 24 1.85 9.34 9.20
N GLN A 25 2.73 8.83 8.34
CA GLN A 25 2.38 7.79 7.37
C GLN A 25 2.12 6.45 8.07
N TRP A 26 2.94 6.10 9.07
CA TRP A 26 2.70 4.89 9.87
C TRP A 26 1.41 4.95 10.67
N GLU A 27 1.12 6.11 11.27
CA GLU A 27 -0.13 6.34 12.00
C GLU A 27 -1.33 6.23 11.06
N TRP A 28 -1.26 6.85 9.88
CA TRP A 28 -2.33 6.75 8.88
C TRP A 28 -2.57 5.30 8.44
N LEU A 29 -1.52 4.54 8.12
CA LEU A 29 -1.65 3.11 7.78
C LEU A 29 -2.28 2.31 8.91
N ASN A 30 -1.92 2.61 10.17
CA ASN A 30 -2.50 1.96 11.34
C ASN A 30 -3.99 2.32 11.51
N VAL A 31 -4.35 3.58 11.34
CA VAL A 31 -5.75 4.03 11.38
C VAL A 31 -6.57 3.31 10.30
N MET A 32 -6.07 3.22 9.07
CA MET A 32 -6.78 2.52 7.99
C MET A 32 -6.90 1.02 8.22
N THR A 33 -5.87 0.41 8.83
CA THR A 33 -5.93 -0.99 9.27
C THR A 33 -7.10 -1.22 10.21
N GLU A 34 -7.21 -0.41 11.27
CA GLU A 34 -8.30 -0.53 12.24
C GLU A 34 -9.65 -0.23 11.62
N LYS A 35 -9.73 0.88 10.88
CA LYS A 35 -10.97 1.37 10.27
C LYS A 35 -11.55 0.35 9.28
N HIS A 36 -10.71 -0.41 8.58
CA HIS A 36 -11.12 -1.42 7.61
C HIS A 36 -11.04 -2.86 8.14
N LYS A 37 -10.83 -3.03 9.46
CA LYS A 37 -10.72 -4.34 10.11
C LYS A 37 -9.72 -5.25 9.40
N LEU A 38 -8.62 -4.69 8.89
CA LEU A 38 -7.61 -5.45 8.18
C LEU A 38 -6.89 -6.37 9.18
N LYS A 39 -6.74 -7.64 8.80
CA LYS A 39 -5.95 -8.60 9.58
C LYS A 39 -4.57 -8.01 9.91
N ARG A 40 -4.28 -7.94 11.21
CA ARG A 40 -3.00 -7.44 11.72
C ARG A 40 -1.88 -8.46 11.48
N ASP A 41 -0.67 -7.94 11.33
CA ASP A 41 0.52 -8.77 11.16
C ASP A 41 0.88 -9.47 12.49
N ALA A 42 1.81 -10.43 12.46
CA ALA A 42 2.13 -11.27 13.60
C ALA A 42 2.70 -10.51 14.81
N ASP A 43 3.24 -9.31 14.59
CA ASP A 43 3.72 -8.36 15.59
C ASP A 43 2.61 -7.44 16.14
N GLY A 44 1.36 -7.64 15.72
CA GLY A 44 0.20 -6.87 16.17
C GLY A 44 0.03 -5.50 15.51
N VAL A 45 0.92 -5.16 14.56
CA VAL A 45 0.88 -3.90 13.80
C VAL A 45 0.33 -4.22 12.41
N GLY A 46 -0.95 -3.96 12.12
CA GLY A 46 -1.54 -4.38 10.84
C GLY A 46 -1.19 -3.54 9.60
N THR A 47 -0.08 -2.80 9.66
CA THR A 47 0.30 -1.85 8.62
C THR A 47 0.69 -2.52 7.30
N SER A 48 1.13 -3.79 7.29
CA SER A 48 1.51 -4.44 6.02
C SER A 48 0.32 -4.62 5.11
N LYS A 49 -0.86 -5.01 5.63
CA LYS A 49 -2.04 -5.20 4.77
C LYS A 49 -2.50 -3.87 4.17
N ALA A 50 -2.53 -2.80 4.96
CA ALA A 50 -2.85 -1.46 4.45
C ALA A 50 -1.85 -0.99 3.38
N LEU A 51 -0.54 -1.19 3.63
CA LEU A 51 0.50 -0.82 2.67
C LEU A 51 0.41 -1.63 1.37
N ARG A 52 0.17 -2.95 1.47
CA ARG A 52 -0.04 -3.82 0.31
C ARG A 52 -1.21 -3.34 -0.55
N ILE A 53 -2.31 -2.88 0.08
CA ILE A 53 -3.47 -2.32 -0.63
C ILE A 53 -3.06 -1.03 -1.35
N CYS A 54 -2.34 -0.13 -0.70
CA CYS A 54 -1.87 1.12 -1.30
C CYS A 54 -0.98 0.86 -2.53
N ILE A 55 0.02 -0.01 -2.40
CA ILE A 55 0.90 -0.40 -3.51
C ILE A 55 0.08 -0.96 -4.67
N THR A 56 -0.85 -1.87 -4.38
CA THR A 56 -1.69 -2.47 -5.42
C THR A 56 -2.56 -1.43 -6.11
N CYS A 57 -3.19 -0.53 -5.35
CA CYS A 57 -4.05 0.53 -5.88
C CYS A 57 -3.30 1.44 -6.86
N VAL A 58 -2.08 1.87 -6.50
CA VAL A 58 -1.25 2.71 -7.37
C VAL A 58 -0.73 1.92 -8.57
N ALA A 59 -0.26 0.69 -8.33
CA ALA A 59 0.27 -0.19 -9.37
C ALA A 59 -0.78 -0.64 -10.39
N THR A 60 -2.08 -0.65 -10.06
CA THR A 60 -3.16 -0.96 -11.01
C THR A 60 -3.80 0.27 -11.64
N GLY A 61 -3.38 1.49 -11.26
CA GLY A 61 -3.86 2.74 -11.86
C GLY A 61 -5.29 3.11 -11.46
N ASP A 62 -5.78 2.62 -10.31
CA ASP A 62 -7.17 2.82 -9.87
C ASP A 62 -7.46 4.28 -9.46
N GLY A 63 -6.42 5.12 -9.43
CA GLY A 63 -6.41 6.49 -8.96
C GLY A 63 -7.09 7.54 -9.84
N GLY A 64 -7.50 7.20 -11.07
CA GLY A 64 -8.35 8.08 -11.88
C GLY A 64 -7.77 9.47 -12.17
N HIS A 65 -6.67 9.53 -12.92
CA HIS A 65 -6.46 10.59 -13.92
C HIS A 65 -5.71 9.96 -15.10
N GLU A 66 -5.80 10.54 -16.30
CA GLU A 66 -5.19 10.07 -17.56
C GLU A 66 -3.64 10.14 -17.55
N SER A 67 -3.04 9.72 -16.45
CA SER A 67 -1.63 9.78 -16.14
C SER A 67 -1.15 8.34 -16.02
N THR A 68 -0.29 7.92 -16.94
CA THR A 68 0.45 6.65 -16.88
C THR A 68 1.06 6.44 -15.48
N HIS A 69 1.28 5.19 -15.05
CA HIS A 69 1.78 4.84 -13.70
C HIS A 69 2.98 5.69 -13.23
N ALA A 70 3.86 6.06 -14.16
CA ALA A 70 5.00 6.95 -13.91
C ALA A 70 4.58 8.39 -13.57
N SER A 71 3.49 8.90 -14.14
CA SER A 71 2.98 10.27 -13.93
C SER A 71 2.32 10.43 -12.56
N VAL A 72 1.64 9.41 -12.01
CA VAL A 72 1.05 9.48 -10.65
C VAL A 72 2.13 9.60 -9.57
N LEU A 73 3.23 8.85 -9.72
CA LEU A 73 4.37 8.94 -8.81
C LEU A 73 5.26 10.16 -9.07
N ALA A 74 5.30 10.67 -10.30
CA ALA A 74 5.98 11.91 -10.65
C ALA A 74 5.26 13.13 -10.06
N ASP A 75 3.93 13.22 -10.16
CA ASP A 75 3.16 14.33 -9.56
C ASP A 75 3.24 14.32 -8.03
N ALA A 76 3.38 13.13 -7.42
CA ALA A 76 3.62 12.99 -5.99
C ALA A 76 4.98 13.54 -5.52
N THR A 77 5.94 13.83 -6.42
CA THR A 77 7.20 14.52 -6.06
C THR A 77 7.03 16.02 -5.83
N GLU A 78 6.02 16.65 -6.43
CA GLU A 78 5.70 18.06 -6.17
C GLU A 78 4.95 18.26 -4.85
N TYR A 79 4.31 17.20 -4.35
CA TYR A 79 3.74 17.15 -3.01
C TYR A 79 4.82 16.88 -1.95
N SER A 80 5.70 17.86 -1.78
CA SER A 80 6.27 18.10 -0.46
C SER A 80 5.13 18.29 0.53
N PRO A 81 5.18 17.71 1.74
CA PRO A 81 4.15 17.97 2.74
C PRO A 81 4.02 19.49 2.85
N MET A 82 2.79 20.00 2.76
CA MET A 82 2.47 21.39 3.06
C MET A 82 3.22 21.78 4.33
N THR A 83 4.36 22.44 4.16
CA THR A 83 5.03 23.18 5.22
C THR A 83 4.22 24.45 5.34
N SER A 84 3.02 24.32 5.91
CA SER A 84 2.28 25.45 6.42
C SER A 84 3.18 26.11 7.47
N ALA A 85 3.84 27.19 7.04
CA ALA A 85 4.52 28.19 7.85
C ALA A 85 5.53 27.67 8.89
N GLY A 86 6.82 27.77 8.56
CA GLY A 86 7.81 28.30 9.51
C GLY A 86 8.03 27.56 10.83
N ILE A 87 8.08 26.23 10.83
CA ILE A 87 8.65 25.47 11.96
C ILE A 87 9.74 24.58 11.40
N SER A 88 10.98 24.84 11.81
CA SER A 88 12.11 23.92 11.67
C SER A 88 11.86 22.71 12.58
N GLY A 89 10.85 21.92 12.26
CA GLY A 89 10.46 20.71 12.96
C GLY A 89 11.09 19.52 12.26
N GLU A 90 11.96 18.81 12.96
CA GLU A 90 12.48 17.52 12.54
C GLU A 90 11.30 16.59 12.19
N ILE A 91 11.23 16.11 10.94
CA ILE A 91 10.17 15.16 10.56
C ILE A 91 10.46 13.86 11.32
N ALA A 92 9.63 13.57 12.31
CA ALA A 92 9.77 12.34 13.10
C ALA A 92 9.60 11.12 12.19
N VAL A 93 10.68 10.37 11.95
CA VAL A 93 10.67 9.13 11.17
C VAL A 93 10.77 7.92 12.10
N SER A 94 10.17 6.80 11.70
CA SER A 94 10.37 5.52 12.39
C SER A 94 10.50 4.38 11.39
N SER A 95 11.28 3.36 11.77
CA SER A 95 11.49 2.15 10.97
C SER A 95 10.55 1.05 11.43
N LYS A 96 9.83 0.42 10.49
CA LYS A 96 8.99 -0.74 10.77
C LYS A 96 9.20 -1.82 9.73
N ASN A 97 9.04 -3.06 10.17
CA ASN A 97 9.04 -4.22 9.30
C ASN A 97 7.65 -4.41 8.71
N VAL A 98 7.60 -4.72 7.41
CA VAL A 98 6.36 -5.01 6.70
C VAL A 98 6.54 -6.23 5.79
N GLU A 99 5.45 -6.93 5.57
CA GLU A 99 5.40 -8.09 4.70
C GLU A 99 4.86 -7.72 3.33
N LEU A 100 5.70 -7.80 2.29
CA LEU A 100 5.32 -7.53 0.91
C LEU A 100 5.47 -8.78 0.04
N SER A 101 4.61 -8.93 -0.97
CA SER A 101 4.76 -10.02 -1.93
C SER A 101 5.91 -9.74 -2.89
N SER A 102 6.51 -10.78 -3.47
CA SER A 102 7.63 -10.62 -4.42
C SER A 102 7.28 -9.73 -5.62
N GLU A 103 6.01 -9.74 -6.05
CA GLU A 103 5.54 -8.89 -7.14
C GLU A 103 5.47 -7.41 -6.74
N GLN A 104 5.08 -7.11 -5.49
CA GLN A 104 5.08 -5.73 -4.99
C GLN A 104 6.49 -5.19 -4.82
N LEU A 105 7.42 -6.04 -4.35
CA LEU A 105 8.83 -5.69 -4.28
C LEU A 105 9.41 -5.45 -5.67
N SER A 106 9.15 -6.36 -6.62
CA SER A 106 9.56 -6.19 -8.01
C SER A 106 9.01 -4.92 -8.63
N TRP A 107 7.75 -4.58 -8.35
CA TRP A 107 7.14 -3.34 -8.83
C TRP A 107 7.82 -2.11 -8.25
N ILE A 108 8.04 -2.08 -6.92
CA ILE A 108 8.76 -0.98 -6.25
C ILE A 108 10.16 -0.79 -6.87
N ASP A 109 10.88 -1.88 -7.10
CA ASP A 109 12.23 -1.85 -7.68
C ASP A 109 12.24 -1.32 -9.12
N GLN A 110 11.18 -1.57 -9.90
CA GLN A 110 11.05 -1.04 -11.26
C GLN A 110 10.72 0.46 -11.30
N GLN A 111 10.08 0.98 -10.25
CA GLN A 111 9.81 2.42 -10.13
C GLN A 111 11.04 3.20 -9.63
N ASP A 112 12.07 2.52 -9.13
CA ASP A 112 13.32 3.16 -8.71
C ASP A 112 14.11 3.63 -9.94
N THR A 113 13.81 4.85 -10.40
CA THR A 113 14.53 5.53 -11.47
C THR A 113 15.84 6.18 -10.98
N GLY A 114 16.43 5.68 -9.88
CA GLY A 114 17.62 6.23 -9.22
C GLY A 114 17.34 7.03 -7.94
N THR A 115 16.10 7.01 -7.45
CA THR A 115 15.69 7.52 -6.13
C THR A 115 15.26 6.31 -5.30
N SER A 116 16.00 6.02 -4.23
CA SER A 116 15.88 4.82 -3.38
C SER A 116 14.45 4.26 -3.29
N SER A 117 14.28 2.94 -3.30
CA SER A 117 13.01 2.23 -3.03
C SER A 117 12.19 2.79 -1.84
N LEU A 118 12.85 3.44 -0.87
CA LEU A 118 12.24 4.14 0.25
C LEU A 118 11.39 5.36 -0.19
N ASP A 119 11.85 6.10 -1.18
CA ASP A 119 11.13 7.25 -1.76
C ASP A 119 9.87 6.78 -2.50
N THR A 120 9.94 5.65 -3.20
CA THR A 120 8.77 5.05 -3.88
C THR A 120 7.67 4.70 -2.89
N VAL A 121 8.00 4.04 -1.78
CA VAL A 121 7.02 3.66 -0.76
C VAL A 121 6.38 4.87 -0.09
N GLN A 122 7.17 5.91 0.22
CA GLN A 122 6.66 7.16 0.75
C GLN A 122 5.68 7.84 -0.23
N ARG A 123 6.02 7.90 -1.52
CA ARG A 123 5.14 8.46 -2.56
C ARG A 123 3.86 7.68 -2.71
N VAL A 124 3.91 6.34 -2.72
CA VAL A 124 2.71 5.48 -2.77
C VAL A 124 1.75 5.80 -1.62
N ILE A 125 2.27 5.92 -0.39
CA ILE A 125 1.43 6.23 0.77
C ILE A 125 0.83 7.63 0.65
N ASN A 126 1.62 8.63 0.25
CA ASN A 126 1.11 9.99 0.04
C ASN A 126 0.01 10.04 -1.01
N VAL A 127 0.18 9.33 -2.13
CA VAL A 127 -0.86 9.20 -3.16
C VAL A 127 -2.13 8.63 -2.56
N CYS A 128 -2.05 7.51 -1.83
CA CYS A 128 -3.23 6.89 -1.21
C CYS A 128 -3.86 7.74 -0.11
N MET A 129 -3.09 8.55 0.63
CA MET A 129 -3.62 9.51 1.61
C MET A 129 -4.46 10.62 0.97
N ASN A 130 -4.22 10.95 -0.30
CA ASN A 130 -4.94 11.99 -1.04
C ASN A 130 -6.02 11.43 -1.97
N MET A 131 -6.12 10.11 -2.12
CA MET A 131 -7.20 9.46 -2.85
C MET A 131 -8.45 9.31 -1.98
N ASP A 132 -9.60 9.19 -2.65
CA ASP A 132 -10.82 8.77 -1.96
C ASP A 132 -10.61 7.41 -1.29
N GLU A 133 -11.00 7.30 -0.01
CA GLU A 133 -10.80 6.09 0.80
C GLU A 133 -11.45 4.86 0.16
N TYR A 134 -12.60 5.02 -0.51
CA TYR A 134 -13.28 3.94 -1.20
C TYR A 134 -12.49 3.46 -2.43
N THR A 135 -11.80 4.35 -3.13
CA THR A 135 -10.90 3.97 -4.23
C THR A 135 -9.75 3.11 -3.73
N VAL A 136 -9.15 3.44 -2.59
CA VAL A 136 -8.01 2.69 -2.05
C VAL A 136 -8.48 1.39 -1.38
N PHE A 137 -9.43 1.47 -0.44
CA PHE A 137 -9.80 0.37 0.45
C PHE A 137 -11.19 -0.24 0.20
N GLY A 138 -12.00 0.36 -0.66
CA GLY A 138 -13.35 -0.11 -1.02
C GLY A 138 -13.41 -1.01 -2.25
N ILE A 139 -12.28 -1.21 -2.94
CA ILE A 139 -12.15 -2.09 -4.10
C ILE A 139 -11.47 -3.39 -3.67
N VAL A 140 -12.13 -4.52 -3.93
CA VAL A 140 -11.54 -5.86 -3.69
C VAL A 140 -10.61 -6.20 -4.84
N ARG A 141 -9.35 -6.48 -4.55
CA ARG A 141 -8.33 -6.81 -5.54
C ARG A 141 -7.75 -8.19 -5.25
N CYS A 142 -7.78 -9.10 -6.22
CA CYS A 142 -7.12 -10.40 -6.10
C CYS A 142 -6.47 -10.87 -7.40
N LYS A 143 -5.35 -11.60 -7.26
CA LYS A 143 -4.59 -12.20 -8.37
C LYS A 143 -5.29 -13.40 -9.02
N SER A 144 -6.22 -14.01 -8.31
CA SER A 144 -7.05 -15.13 -8.79
C SER A 144 -8.50 -14.69 -8.79
N THR A 145 -9.43 -15.65 -8.71
CA THR A 145 -10.82 -15.37 -8.41
C THR A 145 -11.05 -15.19 -6.91
N ILE A 146 -12.10 -14.46 -6.52
CA ILE A 146 -12.58 -14.30 -5.14
C ILE A 146 -12.76 -15.69 -4.51
N ALA A 147 -13.39 -16.62 -5.24
CA ALA A 147 -13.68 -17.96 -4.75
C ALA A 147 -12.43 -18.73 -4.27
N GLN A 148 -11.26 -18.38 -4.80
CA GLN A 148 -9.97 -19.01 -4.49
C GLN A 148 -9.08 -18.16 -3.59
N CYS A 149 -9.58 -17.00 -3.15
CA CYS A 149 -8.81 -15.95 -2.49
C CYS A 149 -9.45 -15.60 -1.15
N GLU A 150 -9.02 -16.28 -0.09
CA GLU A 150 -9.54 -16.09 1.28
C GLU A 150 -9.51 -14.60 1.69
N GLY A 151 -8.41 -13.90 1.38
CA GLY A 151 -8.29 -12.47 1.68
C GLY A 151 -9.27 -11.58 0.90
N ALA A 152 -9.69 -11.99 -0.30
CA ALA A 152 -10.71 -11.28 -1.08
C ALA A 152 -12.12 -11.57 -0.58
N GLN A 153 -12.40 -12.80 -0.15
CA GLN A 153 -13.66 -13.16 0.50
C GLN A 153 -13.85 -12.39 1.82
N GLU A 154 -12.79 -12.32 2.63
CA GLU A 154 -12.78 -11.52 3.87
C GLU A 154 -13.01 -10.02 3.56
N ALA A 155 -12.31 -9.47 2.58
CA ALA A 155 -12.48 -8.07 2.18
C ALA A 155 -13.90 -7.80 1.67
N LEU A 156 -14.47 -8.70 0.86
CA LEU A 156 -15.84 -8.60 0.36
C LEU A 156 -16.85 -8.52 1.51
N ALA A 157 -16.77 -9.45 2.46
CA ALA A 157 -17.66 -9.47 3.63
C ALA A 157 -17.54 -8.19 4.47
N ASN A 158 -16.30 -7.72 4.70
CA ASN A 158 -16.05 -6.50 5.47
C ASN A 158 -16.60 -5.24 4.79
N ILE A 159 -16.48 -5.15 3.46
CA ILE A 159 -16.97 -3.99 2.70
C ILE A 159 -18.50 -4.00 2.63
N GLN A 160 -19.13 -5.17 2.45
CA GLN A 160 -20.59 -5.30 2.50
C GLN A 160 -21.15 -4.82 3.85
N ASP A 161 -20.56 -5.27 4.96
CA ASP A 161 -20.94 -4.87 6.32
C ASP A 161 -20.75 -3.36 6.55
N LYS A 162 -19.58 -2.82 6.19
CA LYS A 162 -19.20 -1.44 6.49
C LYS A 162 -19.94 -0.40 5.63
N TYR A 163 -20.19 -0.70 4.37
CA TYR A 163 -20.79 0.26 3.43
C TYR A 163 -22.27 -0.03 3.13
N SER A 164 -22.87 -1.03 3.78
CA SER A 164 -24.25 -1.46 3.51
C SER A 164 -24.52 -1.71 2.02
N LYS A 165 -23.49 -2.16 1.29
CA LYS A 165 -23.54 -2.41 -0.15
C LYS A 165 -23.89 -3.86 -0.42
N LYS A 166 -24.65 -4.09 -1.48
CA LYS A 166 -24.85 -5.44 -2.01
C LYS A 166 -23.62 -5.85 -2.80
N GLU A 167 -23.44 -7.16 -2.97
CA GLU A 167 -22.32 -7.74 -3.74
C GLU A 167 -22.20 -7.15 -5.16
N GLU A 168 -23.34 -6.90 -5.80
CA GLU A 168 -23.47 -6.30 -7.13
C GLU A 168 -22.97 -4.84 -7.21
N ASP A 169 -22.90 -4.14 -6.08
CA ASP A 169 -22.46 -2.74 -5.98
C ASP A 169 -20.97 -2.61 -5.63
N LEU A 170 -20.27 -3.73 -5.49
CA LEU A 170 -18.85 -3.79 -5.14
C LEU A 170 -17.97 -3.90 -6.37
N VAL A 171 -16.96 -3.04 -6.42
CA VAL A 171 -15.93 -3.12 -7.45
C VAL A 171 -14.95 -4.22 -7.05
N VAL A 172 -14.96 -5.30 -7.84
CA VAL A 172 -14.03 -6.41 -7.71
C VAL A 172 -13.11 -6.43 -8.93
N LYS A 173 -11.81 -6.53 -8.68
CA LYS A 173 -10.79 -6.76 -9.70
C LYS A 173 -10.11 -8.10 -9.44
N GLU A 174 -10.41 -9.06 -10.29
CA GLU A 174 -9.78 -10.40 -10.30
C GLU A 174 -8.65 -10.44 -11.33
N HIS A 175 -7.78 -11.45 -11.22
CA HIS A 175 -6.64 -11.64 -12.13
C HIS A 175 -5.69 -10.45 -12.24
N ILE A 176 -5.56 -9.66 -11.18
CA ILE A 176 -4.65 -8.51 -11.17
C ILE A 176 -3.19 -8.98 -11.23
N THR A 177 -2.42 -8.35 -12.10
CA THR A 177 -0.95 -8.38 -12.12
C THR A 177 -0.43 -6.95 -12.00
N LEU A 178 0.63 -6.77 -11.22
CA LEU A 178 1.29 -5.48 -11.07
C LEU A 178 2.21 -5.31 -12.29
N GLN A 179 2.00 -4.23 -13.05
CA GLN A 179 2.81 -3.88 -14.21
C GLN A 179 3.86 -2.86 -13.85
#